data_AF-A0A0F9Q6R9-F1
#
_entry.id   AF-A0A0F9Q6R9-F1
#
_cell.length_a   1.000
_cell.length_b   1.000
_cell.length_c   1.000
_cell.angle_alpha   90.00
_cell.angle_beta   90.00
_cell.angle_gamma   90.00
#
_symmetry.space_group_name_H-M   'P 1'
#
loop_
_entity.id
_entity.type
_entity.pdbx_description
1 polymer ?
#
loop_
_entity_poly.entity_id
_entity_poly.type
_entity_poly.pdbx_seq_one_letter_code
_entity_poly.pdbx_strand_id
1 'polypeptide(L)'
;MGRRAYPGVGMDYEIYPLAISKAEWSIFIDVCQRYLGYSPTRGVDGCHLEIDDPAAFLGSLNMENDPLETLRLGSGVFEHFSITFLAVLDEEAVCLMTRTPLKVYWKADSKRKNFITLLSGTMDEWYRAILAGCTTSANPILRWVMNHVIAHFERVGFREIFSRFKKQQLQDGTFVLK
;
A
#
# COMPACT_ATOMS: atom_id res chain seq x y z
N MET A 1 -14.73 -5.83 4.21
CA MET A 1 -14.13 -4.79 5.07
C MET A 1 -15.25 -4.14 5.85
N GLY A 2 -15.18 -4.11 7.19
CA GLY A 2 -16.20 -3.51 8.04
C GLY A 2 -15.83 -2.09 8.46
N ARG A 3 -16.83 -1.27 8.81
CA ARG A 3 -16.64 0.04 9.45
C ARG A 3 -15.79 -0.12 10.71
N ARG A 4 -14.73 0.66 10.85
CA ARG A 4 -14.01 0.83 12.10
C ARG A 4 -13.99 2.31 12.42
N ALA A 5 -14.68 2.69 13.49
CA ALA A 5 -14.59 4.03 14.02
C ALA A 5 -13.16 4.29 14.51
N TYR A 6 -12.64 5.51 14.29
CA TYR A 6 -11.43 5.94 14.97
C TYR A 6 -11.78 6.27 16.43
N PRO A 7 -11.17 5.62 17.44
CA PRO A 7 -11.50 5.89 18.83
C PRO A 7 -11.06 7.30 19.23
N GLY A 8 -12.03 8.14 19.62
CA GLY A 8 -11.78 9.48 20.16
C GLY A 8 -12.23 10.65 19.28
N VAL A 9 -12.59 10.38 18.02
CA VAL A 9 -13.27 11.35 17.15
C VAL A 9 -14.67 10.80 16.92
N GLY A 10 -15.72 11.55 17.21
CA GLY A 10 -17.12 11.10 17.04
C GLY A 10 -17.55 10.90 15.58
N MET A 11 -16.61 10.58 14.69
CA MET A 11 -16.78 10.46 13.26
C MET A 11 -16.15 9.15 12.75
N ASP A 12 -16.91 8.41 11.93
CA ASP A 12 -16.46 7.17 11.32
C ASP A 12 -15.64 7.47 10.06
N TYR A 13 -14.33 7.22 10.12
CA TYR A 13 -13.51 7.18 8.91
C TYR A 13 -13.74 5.87 8.17
N GLU A 14 -13.79 5.95 6.85
CA GLU A 14 -13.94 4.78 5.98
C GLU A 14 -12.85 4.82 4.90
N ILE A 15 -12.24 3.68 4.59
CA ILE A 15 -11.21 3.56 3.55
C ILE A 15 -11.47 2.29 2.75
N TYR A 16 -11.60 2.44 1.43
CA TYR A 16 -11.92 1.38 0.49
C TYR A 16 -10.89 1.35 -0.64
N PRO A 17 -10.38 0.17 -1.03
CA PRO A 17 -9.62 0.07 -2.27
C PRO A 17 -10.53 0.44 -3.45
N LEU A 18 -10.03 1.28 -4.35
CA LEU A 18 -10.77 1.72 -5.53
C LEU A 18 -10.16 1.18 -6.82
N ALA A 19 -8.85 1.33 -6.97
CA ALA A 19 -8.13 0.90 -8.17
C ALA A 19 -6.78 0.30 -7.80
N ILE A 20 -6.35 -0.71 -8.55
CA ILE A 20 -5.09 -1.41 -8.36
C ILE A 20 -4.50 -1.72 -9.75
N SER A 21 -3.19 -1.58 -9.88
CA SER A 21 -2.49 -1.95 -11.11
C SER A 21 -2.57 -3.46 -11.34
N LYS A 22 -2.63 -3.88 -12.59
CA LYS A 22 -2.63 -5.29 -12.97
C LYS A 22 -1.55 -5.54 -14.00
N ALA A 23 -0.75 -6.59 -13.79
CA ALA A 23 0.27 -7.00 -14.74
C ALA A 23 -0.37 -7.79 -15.88
N GLU A 24 0.08 -7.52 -17.12
CA GLU A 24 -0.18 -8.38 -18.27
C GLU A 24 0.91 -9.46 -18.31
N TRP A 25 0.68 -10.56 -17.59
CA TRP A 25 1.68 -11.63 -17.42
C TRP A 25 2.03 -12.37 -18.71
N SER A 26 1.07 -12.54 -19.63
CA SER A 26 1.26 -13.33 -20.86
C SER A 26 2.32 -12.72 -21.79
N ILE A 27 2.04 -11.55 -22.37
CA ILE A 27 2.79 -10.34 -22.02
C ILE A 27 4.27 -10.50 -21.67
N PHE A 28 4.50 -10.23 -20.40
CA PHE A 28 5.79 -10.20 -19.77
C PHE A 28 6.57 -11.51 -19.92
N ILE A 29 5.92 -12.66 -19.75
CA ILE A 29 6.55 -13.98 -19.83
C ILE A 29 7.00 -14.29 -21.26
N ASP A 30 6.14 -14.11 -22.27
CA ASP A 30 6.48 -14.38 -23.67
C ASP A 30 7.69 -13.55 -24.13
N VAL A 31 7.68 -12.25 -23.81
CA VAL A 31 8.78 -11.36 -24.17
C VAL A 31 10.08 -11.76 -23.47
N CYS A 32 10.07 -11.98 -22.15
CA CYS A 32 11.27 -12.40 -21.44
C CYS A 32 11.80 -13.76 -21.92
N GLN A 33 10.94 -14.75 -22.16
CA GLN A 33 11.37 -16.03 -22.70
C GLN A 33 12.01 -15.89 -24.09
N ARG A 34 11.42 -15.07 -24.96
CA ARG A 34 11.93 -14.86 -26.33
C ARG A 34 13.29 -14.16 -26.35
N TYR A 35 13.48 -13.14 -25.52
CA TYR A 35 14.67 -12.29 -25.60
C TYR A 35 15.75 -12.63 -24.57
N LEU A 36 15.40 -13.17 -23.42
CA LEU A 36 16.33 -13.53 -22.34
C LEU A 36 16.57 -15.05 -22.25
N GLY A 37 15.72 -15.86 -22.88
CA GLY A 37 15.82 -17.32 -22.87
C GLY A 37 15.28 -17.98 -21.59
N TYR A 38 14.62 -17.23 -20.70
CA TYR A 38 14.03 -17.76 -19.47
C TYR A 38 12.77 -16.98 -19.02
N SER A 39 11.95 -17.61 -18.18
CA SER A 39 10.75 -16.99 -17.59
C SER A 39 11.11 -16.08 -16.41
N PRO A 40 10.55 -14.86 -16.30
CA PRO A 40 10.76 -13.99 -15.15
C PRO A 40 10.06 -14.52 -13.88
N THR A 41 9.15 -15.49 -14.02
CA THR A 41 8.45 -16.15 -12.91
C THR A 41 9.28 -17.23 -12.23
N ARG A 42 10.46 -17.58 -12.75
CA ARG A 42 11.26 -18.70 -12.19
C ARG A 42 11.57 -18.51 -10.70
N GLY A 43 11.88 -17.28 -10.29
CA GLY A 43 12.06 -16.94 -8.88
C GLY A 43 10.74 -16.95 -8.10
N VAL A 44 9.65 -16.49 -8.72
CA VAL A 44 8.31 -16.41 -8.10
C VAL A 44 7.83 -17.80 -7.69
N ASP A 45 7.99 -18.78 -8.58
CA ASP A 45 7.63 -20.19 -8.33
C ASP A 45 8.43 -20.78 -7.16
N GLY A 46 9.72 -20.42 -7.06
CA GLY A 46 10.60 -20.86 -5.97
C GLY A 46 10.27 -20.24 -4.61
N CYS A 47 9.64 -19.06 -4.60
CA CYS A 47 9.22 -18.34 -3.39
C CYS A 47 7.78 -18.65 -2.97
N HIS A 48 7.07 -19.53 -3.67
CA HIS A 48 5.65 -19.83 -3.45
C HIS A 48 4.73 -18.60 -3.48
N LEU A 49 5.07 -17.62 -4.30
CA LEU A 49 4.19 -16.48 -4.58
C LEU A 49 3.18 -16.88 -5.66
N GLU A 50 1.91 -16.49 -5.49
CA GLU A 50 0.91 -16.71 -6.54
C GLU A 50 1.17 -15.74 -7.69
N ILE A 51 1.15 -16.22 -8.93
CA ILE A 51 1.45 -15.37 -10.09
C ILE A 51 0.49 -14.19 -10.24
N ASP A 52 -0.78 -14.37 -9.83
CA ASP A 52 -1.77 -13.30 -9.87
C ASP A 52 -1.62 -12.30 -8.71
N ASP A 53 -0.70 -12.55 -7.77
CA ASP A 53 -0.39 -11.65 -6.67
C ASP A 53 0.36 -10.40 -7.19
N PRO A 54 -0.11 -9.18 -6.89
CA PRO A 54 0.65 -7.95 -7.09
C PRO A 54 2.11 -7.98 -6.63
N ALA A 55 2.40 -8.68 -5.54
CA ALA A 55 3.75 -8.84 -5.01
C ALA A 55 4.62 -9.72 -5.91
N ALA A 56 4.06 -10.73 -6.57
CA ALA A 56 4.78 -11.55 -7.55
C ALA A 56 5.27 -10.70 -8.72
N PHE A 57 4.43 -9.79 -9.22
CA PHE A 57 4.83 -8.85 -10.27
C PHE A 57 6.01 -8.01 -9.83
N LEU A 58 5.89 -7.28 -8.72
CA LEU A 58 6.96 -6.43 -8.22
C LEU A 58 8.26 -7.19 -7.93
N GLY A 59 8.16 -8.39 -7.34
CA GLY A 59 9.31 -9.24 -7.05
C GLY A 59 10.02 -9.73 -8.32
N SER A 60 9.26 -9.99 -9.40
CA SER A 60 9.81 -10.47 -10.68
C SER A 60 10.43 -9.39 -11.58
N LEU A 61 10.21 -8.10 -11.28
CA LEU A 61 10.76 -7.00 -12.08
C LEU A 61 12.28 -6.88 -11.94
N ASN A 62 12.84 -7.32 -10.81
CA ASN A 62 14.27 -7.41 -10.66
C ASN A 62 14.76 -8.78 -11.13
N MET A 63 15.13 -8.85 -12.41
CA MET A 63 15.49 -10.09 -13.10
C MET A 63 16.78 -10.75 -12.57
N GLU A 64 17.55 -10.06 -11.73
CA GLU A 64 18.83 -10.53 -11.20
C GLU A 64 18.76 -11.04 -9.75
N ASN A 65 17.69 -10.71 -9.01
CA ASN A 65 17.58 -10.98 -7.57
C ASN A 65 16.48 -11.98 -7.24
N ASP A 66 16.55 -12.52 -6.02
CA ASP A 66 15.45 -13.25 -5.41
C ASP A 66 14.21 -12.32 -5.26
N PRO A 67 13.00 -12.77 -5.62
CA PRO A 67 11.80 -11.93 -5.53
C PRO A 67 11.49 -11.43 -4.12
N LEU A 68 11.74 -12.24 -3.08
CA LEU A 68 11.48 -11.83 -1.70
C LEU A 68 12.49 -10.79 -1.23
N GLU A 69 13.77 -10.95 -1.60
CA GLU A 69 14.79 -9.92 -1.39
C GLU A 69 14.40 -8.61 -2.09
N THR A 70 13.95 -8.67 -3.34
CA THR A 70 13.49 -7.51 -4.10
C THR A 70 12.35 -6.76 -3.40
N LEU A 71 11.34 -7.49 -2.93
CA LEU A 71 10.22 -6.93 -2.17
C LEU A 71 10.64 -6.31 -0.83
N ARG A 72 11.66 -6.87 -0.16
CA ARG A 72 12.15 -6.35 1.13
C ARG A 72 13.03 -5.12 0.97
N LEU A 73 13.86 -5.08 -0.08
CA LEU A 73 14.76 -3.96 -0.36
C LEU A 73 13.98 -2.75 -0.90
N GLY A 74 12.90 -2.99 -1.64
CA GLY A 74 12.00 -1.94 -2.14
C GLY A 74 12.65 -1.01 -3.17
N SER A 75 13.76 -1.41 -3.78
CA SER A 75 14.56 -0.55 -4.66
C SER A 75 13.95 -0.48 -6.07
N GLY A 76 13.43 0.69 -6.44
CA GLY A 76 13.00 1.07 -7.81
C GLY A 76 11.74 0.37 -8.33
N VAL A 77 11.58 -0.92 -8.07
CA VAL A 77 10.48 -1.73 -8.61
C VAL A 77 9.10 -1.24 -8.17
N PHE A 78 9.02 -0.65 -6.97
CA PHE A 78 7.77 -0.16 -6.39
C PHE A 78 7.13 1.00 -7.17
N GLU A 79 7.88 1.69 -8.04
CA GLU A 79 7.35 2.74 -8.91
C GLU A 79 6.39 2.18 -9.98
N HIS A 80 6.50 0.89 -10.31
CA HIS A 80 5.73 0.24 -11.38
C HIS A 80 4.36 -0.28 -10.95
N PHE A 81 3.96 -0.07 -9.69
CA PHE A 81 2.68 -0.53 -9.18
C PHE A 81 1.95 0.59 -8.46
N SER A 82 0.76 0.97 -8.93
CA SER A 82 -0.06 2.02 -8.34
C SER A 82 -1.34 1.48 -7.72
N ILE A 83 -1.75 2.10 -6.62
CA ILE A 83 -2.97 1.78 -5.87
C ILE A 83 -3.68 3.07 -5.50
N THR A 84 -5.01 3.07 -5.66
CA THR A 84 -5.89 4.17 -5.25
C THR A 84 -6.90 3.67 -4.23
N PHE A 85 -7.09 4.45 -3.18
CA PHE A 85 -8.15 4.27 -2.19
C PHE A 85 -9.17 5.41 -2.27
N LEU A 86 -10.43 5.06 -2.06
CA LEU A 86 -11.52 6.01 -1.78
C LEU A 86 -11.74 6.04 -0.27
N ALA A 87 -11.71 7.22 0.32
CA ALA A 87 -11.86 7.42 1.75
C ALA A 87 -12.93 8.47 2.08
N VAL A 88 -13.57 8.29 3.24
CA VAL A 88 -14.42 9.28 3.88
C VAL A 88 -13.65 9.79 5.10
N LEU A 89 -13.22 11.05 5.03
CA LEU A 89 -12.31 11.67 6.00
C LEU A 89 -12.88 13.02 6.47
N ASP A 90 -12.40 13.53 7.60
CA ASP A 90 -12.66 14.92 8.00
C ASP A 90 -11.61 15.87 7.42
N GLU A 91 -11.74 17.16 7.71
CA GLU A 91 -10.82 18.20 7.19
C GLU A 91 -9.39 18.00 7.70
N GLU A 92 -9.22 17.64 8.98
CA GLU A 92 -7.89 17.43 9.58
C GLU A 92 -7.18 16.26 8.89
N ALA A 93 -7.86 15.12 8.74
CA ALA A 93 -7.33 13.96 8.06
C ALA A 93 -6.94 14.28 6.62
N VAL A 94 -7.78 15.01 5.87
CA VAL A 94 -7.44 15.44 4.50
C VAL A 94 -6.19 16.32 4.50
N CYS A 95 -6.09 17.29 5.40
CA CYS A 95 -4.91 18.16 5.52
C CYS A 95 -3.62 17.39 5.89
N LEU A 96 -3.73 16.33 6.69
CA LEU A 96 -2.60 15.46 7.01
C LEU A 96 -2.19 14.66 5.76
N MET A 97 -3.15 14.11 5.03
CA MET A 97 -2.88 13.31 3.84
C MET A 97 -2.21 14.12 2.72
N THR A 98 -2.55 15.40 2.55
CA THR A 98 -1.92 16.27 1.53
C THR A 98 -0.45 16.60 1.82
N ARG A 99 0.06 16.29 3.01
CA ARG A 99 1.48 16.43 3.38
C ARG A 99 2.30 15.17 3.11
N THR A 100 1.65 14.09 2.67
CA THR A 100 2.32 12.84 2.28
C THR A 100 2.75 12.92 0.80
N PRO A 101 3.62 12.02 0.31
CA PRO A 101 3.94 11.95 -1.12
C PRO A 101 2.77 11.49 -2.02
N LEU A 102 1.59 11.20 -1.46
CA LEU A 102 0.45 10.69 -2.21
C LEU A 102 -0.28 11.81 -2.95
N LYS A 103 -0.89 11.46 -4.09
CA LYS A 103 -1.85 12.32 -4.79
C LYS A 103 -3.18 12.26 -4.06
N VAL A 104 -3.63 13.42 -3.58
CA VAL A 104 -4.87 13.57 -2.82
C VAL A 104 -5.85 14.45 -3.58
N TYR A 105 -6.99 13.88 -3.96
CA TYR A 105 -8.13 14.62 -4.51
C TYR A 105 -9.28 14.52 -3.54
N TRP A 106 -10.00 15.61 -3.29
CA TRP A 106 -11.10 15.57 -2.34
C TRP A 106 -12.27 16.46 -2.76
N LYS A 107 -13.44 16.12 -2.25
CA LYS A 107 -14.65 16.93 -2.38
C LYS A 107 -15.43 16.91 -1.07
N ALA A 108 -15.78 18.09 -0.57
CA ALA A 108 -16.64 18.22 0.60
C ALA A 108 -18.04 17.63 0.30
N ASP A 109 -18.58 16.87 1.25
CA ASP A 109 -19.99 16.47 1.24
C ASP A 109 -20.83 17.65 1.72
N SER A 110 -21.68 18.21 0.85
CA SER A 110 -22.56 19.34 1.24
C SER A 110 -23.52 19.03 2.41
N LYS A 111 -23.77 17.75 2.72
CA LYS A 111 -24.73 17.32 3.75
C LYS A 111 -24.07 16.84 5.04
N ARG A 112 -22.77 16.53 5.01
CA ARG A 112 -22.01 15.97 6.13
C ARG A 112 -20.72 16.76 6.31
N LYS A 113 -20.19 16.86 7.52
CA LYS A 113 -18.89 17.55 7.75
C LYS A 113 -17.68 16.70 7.30
N ASN A 114 -17.84 15.95 6.21
CA ASN A 114 -16.88 14.95 5.74
C ASN A 114 -16.48 15.26 4.30
N PHE A 115 -15.37 14.66 3.89
CA PHE A 115 -14.78 14.77 2.58
C PHE A 115 -14.71 13.38 1.96
N ILE A 116 -15.17 13.28 0.72
CA ILE A 116 -14.90 12.13 -0.13
C ILE A 116 -13.53 12.37 -0.77
N THR A 117 -12.58 11.48 -0.47
CA THR A 117 -11.16 11.69 -0.77
C THR A 117 -10.61 10.50 -1.56
N LEU A 118 -9.94 10.77 -2.66
CA LEU A 118 -9.12 9.82 -3.41
C LEU A 118 -7.68 9.97 -2.95
N LEU A 119 -7.10 8.87 -2.48
CA LEU A 119 -5.70 8.75 -2.09
C LEU A 119 -5.03 7.83 -3.10
N SER A 120 -4.13 8.35 -3.92
CA SER A 120 -3.49 7.57 -4.98
C SER A 120 -1.98 7.72 -4.94
N GLY A 121 -1.28 6.63 -5.20
CA GLY A 121 0.16 6.67 -5.37
C GLY A 121 0.74 5.37 -5.87
N THR A 122 2.02 5.42 -6.25
CA THR A 122 2.83 4.22 -6.49
C THR A 122 3.08 3.49 -5.17
N MET A 123 3.50 2.22 -5.23
CA MET A 123 3.85 1.46 -4.05
C MET A 123 5.03 2.11 -3.31
N ASP A 124 5.90 2.83 -4.02
CA ASP A 124 7.00 3.59 -3.41
C ASP A 124 6.48 4.80 -2.60
N GLU A 125 5.55 5.57 -3.18
CA GLU A 125 4.92 6.70 -2.48
C GLU A 125 4.14 6.21 -1.25
N TRP A 126 3.39 5.11 -1.39
CA TRP A 126 2.69 4.47 -0.29
C TRP A 126 3.64 3.96 0.79
N TYR A 127 4.73 3.30 0.40
CA TYR A 127 5.75 2.79 1.31
C TYR A 127 6.35 3.94 2.14
N ARG A 128 6.77 5.03 1.50
CA ARG A 128 7.30 6.23 2.18
C ARG A 128 6.26 6.88 3.08
N ALA A 129 5.02 7.02 2.63
CA ALA A 129 3.93 7.60 3.43
C ALA A 129 3.62 6.76 4.67
N ILE A 130 3.62 5.43 4.54
CA ILE A 130 3.41 4.48 5.65
C ILE A 130 4.54 4.58 6.67
N LEU A 131 5.81 4.57 6.23
CA LEU A 131 6.93 4.69 7.16
C LEU A 131 6.90 6.01 7.94
N ALA A 132 6.53 7.11 7.29
CA ALA A 132 6.39 8.40 7.96
C ALA A 132 5.18 8.43 8.93
N GLY A 133 4.06 7.84 8.53
CA GLY A 133 2.82 7.85 9.30
C GLY A 133 2.75 6.83 10.44
N CYS A 134 3.55 5.75 10.40
CA CYS A 134 3.56 4.70 11.41
C CYS A 134 4.70 4.85 12.42
N THR A 135 5.00 6.09 12.84
CA THR A 135 5.97 6.39 13.90
C THR A 135 5.29 6.78 15.21
N THR A 136 6.02 6.79 16.32
CA THR A 136 5.46 7.23 17.62
C THR A 136 5.11 8.71 17.65
N SER A 137 5.85 9.55 16.92
CA SER A 137 5.65 11.01 16.82
C SER A 137 4.63 11.44 15.77
N ALA A 138 4.20 10.54 14.88
CA ALA A 138 3.18 10.84 13.89
C ALA A 138 1.83 11.18 14.53
N ASN A 139 1.05 12.01 13.83
CA ASN A 139 -0.32 12.31 14.22
C ASN A 139 -1.15 10.99 14.28
N PRO A 140 -1.93 10.76 15.36
CA PRO A 140 -2.70 9.52 15.52
C PRO A 140 -3.70 9.22 14.37
N ILE A 141 -4.31 10.23 13.78
CA ILE A 141 -5.23 10.09 12.63
C ILE A 141 -4.47 9.58 11.40
N LEU A 142 -3.34 10.20 11.08
CA LEU A 142 -2.48 9.76 9.98
C LEU A 142 -2.02 8.31 10.20
N ARG A 143 -1.58 7.98 11.42
CA ARG A 143 -1.16 6.63 11.80
C ARG A 143 -2.29 5.62 11.64
N TRP A 144 -3.52 5.98 12.01
CA TRP A 144 -4.68 5.11 11.83
C TRP A 144 -4.99 4.83 10.35
N VAL A 145 -4.93 5.86 9.50
CA VAL A 145 -5.10 5.73 8.04
C VAL A 145 -4.05 4.78 7.47
N MET A 146 -2.77 5.00 7.80
CA MET A 146 -1.67 4.16 7.30
C MET A 146 -1.78 2.71 7.79
N ASN A 147 -2.19 2.48 9.04
CA ASN A 147 -2.41 1.13 9.55
C ASN A 147 -3.55 0.40 8.83
N HIS A 148 -4.61 1.10 8.46
CA HIS A 148 -5.70 0.54 7.65
C HIS A 148 -5.22 0.17 6.24
N VAL A 149 -4.41 1.02 5.62
CA VAL A 149 -3.80 0.76 4.31
C VAL A 149 -2.85 -0.44 4.36
N ILE A 150 -1.97 -0.51 5.36
CA ILE A 150 -1.08 -1.67 5.57
C ILE A 150 -1.89 -2.96 5.70
N ALA A 151 -2.95 -2.94 6.53
CA ALA A 151 -3.78 -4.12 6.72
C ALA A 151 -4.50 -4.54 5.42
N HIS A 152 -4.74 -3.61 4.49
CA HIS A 152 -5.22 -3.96 3.14
C HIS A 152 -4.11 -4.57 2.30
N PHE A 153 -2.94 -3.92 2.23
CA PHE A 153 -1.76 -4.41 1.50
C PHE A 153 -1.38 -5.84 1.87
N GLU A 154 -1.35 -6.17 3.16
CA GLU A 154 -1.06 -7.53 3.62
C GLU A 154 -2.11 -8.58 3.17
N ARG A 155 -3.35 -8.15 2.95
CA ARG A 155 -4.44 -9.02 2.47
C ARG A 155 -4.41 -9.23 0.97
N VAL A 156 -3.83 -8.29 0.22
CA VAL A 156 -3.70 -8.37 -1.24
C VAL A 156 -2.29 -8.76 -1.68
N GLY A 157 -1.52 -9.39 -0.78
CA GLY A 157 -0.26 -10.06 -1.11
C GLY A 157 1.03 -9.29 -0.80
N PHE A 158 0.94 -8.02 -0.42
CA PHE A 158 2.12 -7.20 -0.07
C PHE A 158 2.64 -7.40 1.36
N ARG A 159 2.44 -8.59 1.95
CA ARG A 159 2.89 -8.87 3.32
C ARG A 159 4.41 -8.73 3.45
N GLU A 160 5.14 -9.24 2.48
CA GLU A 160 6.62 -9.28 2.53
C GLU A 160 7.28 -7.90 2.46
N ILE A 161 6.60 -6.88 1.91
CA ILE A 161 7.12 -5.51 1.87
C ILE A 161 7.34 -4.97 3.30
N PHE A 162 6.46 -5.33 4.23
CA PHE A 162 6.49 -4.83 5.61
C PHE A 162 6.95 -5.88 6.62
N SER A 163 7.32 -7.08 6.19
CA SER A 163 7.65 -8.20 7.08
C SER A 163 8.91 -7.97 7.94
N ARG A 164 9.81 -7.08 7.49
CA ARG A 164 11.01 -6.69 8.24
C ARG A 164 10.74 -5.79 9.46
N PHE A 165 9.56 -5.17 9.52
CA PHE A 165 9.21 -4.24 10.60
C PHE A 165 8.41 -4.95 11.69
N LYS A 166 8.79 -4.70 12.94
CA LYS A 166 7.99 -5.15 14.09
C LYS A 166 6.84 -4.18 14.33
N LYS A 167 5.61 -4.68 14.25
CA LYS A 167 4.41 -3.92 14.61
C LYS A 167 4.26 -3.84 16.13
N GLN A 168 4.43 -2.64 16.70
CA GLN A 168 4.16 -2.40 18.11
C GLN A 168 2.82 -1.69 18.29
N GLN A 169 1.87 -2.35 18.96
CA GLN A 169 0.57 -1.78 19.31
C GLN A 169 0.70 -0.64 20.32
N LEU A 170 -0.14 0.39 20.18
CA LEU A 170 -0.27 1.53 21.07
C LEU A 170 -1.62 1.50 21.80
N GLN A 171 -1.77 2.36 22.81
CA GLN A 171 -2.99 2.45 23.63
C GLN A 171 -4.21 2.97 22.84
N ASP A 172 -3.99 3.72 21.76
CA ASP A 172 -5.04 4.25 20.87
C ASP A 172 -5.57 3.20 19.86
N GLY A 173 -5.14 1.93 19.97
CA GLY A 173 -5.53 0.85 19.07
C GLY A 173 -4.85 0.90 17.70
N THR A 174 -3.94 1.85 17.49
CA THR A 174 -3.04 1.89 16.33
C THR A 174 -1.74 1.14 16.63
N PHE A 175 -0.93 0.85 15.61
CA PHE A 175 0.43 0.37 15.77
C PHE A 175 1.45 1.29 15.08
N VAL A 176 2.71 1.13 15.48
CA VAL A 176 3.89 1.73 14.82
C VAL A 176 4.76 0.64 14.23
N LEU A 177 5.56 0.98 13.22
CA LEU A 177 6.59 0.12 12.63
C LEU A 177 7.95 0.40 13.28
N LYS A 178 8.65 -0.65 13.70
CA LYS A 178 9.98 -0.61 14.30
C LYS A 178 10.97 -1.49 13.56
#